data_AF-A0A4R2KLV9-F1
#
_entry.id   AF-A0A4R2KLV9-F1
#
_cell.length_a   1.000
_cell.length_b   1.000
_cell.length_c   1.000
_cell.angle_alpha   90.00
_cell.angle_beta   90.00
_cell.angle_gamma   90.00
#
_symmetry.space_group_name_H-M   'P 1'
#
loop_
_entity.id
_entity.type
_entity.pdbx_description
1 polymer ?
#
loop_
_entity_poly.entity_id
_entity_poly.type
_entity_poly.pdbx_seq_one_letter_code
_entity_poly.pdbx_strand_id
1 'polypeptide(L)'
;MIARTARLILWLLAAVTLFLGLRWVVEPEAAAASLGMPLLEGLARSTQIGDISAFFFGIAAMLMLGLQTGRDSWLHAAAIFFGLAAIMRTLAWLLHDATFAGPLIAVEVALALIILLAAKMRRAA
;
A
#
# COMPACT_ATOMS: atom_id res chain seq x y z
N MET A 1 8.73 -16.34 19.77
CA MET A 1 9.58 -15.27 19.20
C MET A 1 9.10 -14.83 17.82
N ILE A 2 8.95 -15.78 16.87
CA ILE A 2 8.55 -15.55 15.48
C ILE A 2 7.23 -14.75 15.32
N ALA A 3 6.16 -15.11 16.04
CA ALA A 3 4.89 -14.36 15.97
C ALA A 3 4.95 -12.94 16.57
N ARG A 4 5.92 -12.65 17.43
CA ARG A 4 6.12 -11.28 17.94
C ARG A 4 6.75 -10.41 16.86
N THR A 5 7.75 -10.95 16.16
CA THR A 5 8.40 -10.30 15.02
C THR A 5 7.42 -10.04 13.88
N ALA A 6 6.60 -11.03 13.52
CA ALA A 6 5.58 -10.87 12.47
C ALA A 6 4.58 -9.75 12.79
N ARG A 7 4.10 -9.68 14.05
CA ARG A 7 3.22 -8.59 14.50
C ARG A 7 3.91 -7.23 14.47
N LEU A 8 5.18 -7.15 14.87
CA LEU A 8 5.95 -5.91 14.82
C LEU A 8 6.09 -5.39 13.39
N ILE A 9 6.43 -6.27 12.44
CA ILE A 9 6.54 -5.93 11.01
C ILE A 9 5.22 -5.36 10.49
N LEU A 10 4.10 -6.02 10.79
CA LEU A 10 2.77 -5.58 10.34
C LEU A 10 2.37 -4.23 10.96
N TRP A 11 2.66 -3.99 12.24
CA TRP A 11 2.41 -2.69 12.88
C TRP A 11 3.26 -1.57 12.28
N LEU A 12 4.55 -1.84 12.02
CA LEU A 12 5.43 -0.88 11.35
C LEU A 12 4.93 -0.57 9.95
N LEU A 13 4.52 -1.58 9.20
CA LEU A 13 3.97 -1.40 7.86
C LEU A 13 2.66 -0.59 7.90
N ALA A 14 1.77 -0.85 8.86
CA ALA A 14 0.56 -0.06 9.05
C ALA A 14 0.89 1.41 9.33
N ALA A 15 1.86 1.69 10.20
CA ALA A 15 2.28 3.04 10.54
C ALA A 15 2.92 3.79 9.36
N VAL A 16 3.82 3.14 8.62
CA VAL A 16 4.45 3.73 7.42
C VAL A 16 3.42 3.99 6.33
N THR A 17 2.52 3.04 6.09
CA THR A 17 1.45 3.20 5.08
C THR A 17 0.50 4.34 5.47
N LEU A 18 0.13 4.43 6.75
CA LEU A 18 -0.69 5.52 7.26
C LEU A 18 0.00 6.88 7.07
N PHE A 19 1.30 6.95 7.37
CA PHE A 19 2.10 8.15 7.18
C PHE A 19 2.15 8.57 5.70
N LEU A 20 2.29 7.62 4.77
CA LEU A 20 2.22 7.92 3.33
C LEU A 20 0.85 8.50 2.95
N GLY A 21 -0.25 7.93 3.45
CA GLY A 21 -1.59 8.48 3.23
C GLY A 21 -1.75 9.89 3.80
N LEU A 22 -1.20 10.16 4.98
CA LEU A 22 -1.24 11.50 5.59
C LEU A 22 -0.44 12.52 4.77
N ARG A 23 0.73 12.14 4.24
CA ARG A 23 1.54 13.02 3.38
C ARG A 23 0.78 13.47 2.13
N TRP A 24 -0.07 12.63 1.56
CA TRP A 24 -0.93 13.02 0.44
C TRP A 24 -1.91 14.14 0.78
N VAL A 25 -2.33 14.24 2.04
CA VAL A 25 -3.26 15.29 2.50
C VAL A 25 -2.51 16.56 2.90
N VAL A 26 -1.34 16.42 3.55
CA VAL A 26 -0.61 17.55 4.15
C VAL A 26 0.40 18.18 3.17
N GLU A 27 1.10 17.37 2.38
CA GLU A 27 2.15 17.79 1.43
C GLU A 27 2.02 17.05 0.08
N PRO A 28 0.94 17.31 -0.68
CA PRO A 28 0.62 16.56 -1.90
C PRO A 28 1.67 16.69 -3.01
N GLU A 29 2.32 17.85 -3.20
CA GLU A 29 3.41 17.98 -4.18
C GLU A 29 4.56 17.00 -3.89
N ALA A 30 5.03 16.95 -2.64
CA ALA A 30 6.15 16.10 -2.26
C ALA A 30 5.76 14.61 -2.31
N ALA A 31 4.52 14.28 -1.95
CA ALA A 31 3.98 12.93 -2.04
C ALA A 31 3.89 12.45 -3.50
N ALA A 32 3.37 13.27 -4.41
CA ALA A 32 3.30 12.98 -5.84
C ALA A 32 4.70 12.75 -6.43
N ALA A 33 5.64 13.66 -6.15
CA ALA A 33 7.01 13.57 -6.63
C ALA A 33 7.72 12.28 -6.17
N SER A 34 7.45 11.83 -4.93
CA SER A 34 8.02 10.57 -4.41
C SER A 34 7.57 9.32 -5.17
N LEU A 35 6.44 9.39 -5.88
CA LEU A 35 5.91 8.34 -6.74
C LEU A 35 6.21 8.58 -8.23
N GLY A 36 7.04 9.58 -8.53
CA GLY A 36 7.44 9.90 -9.91
C GLY A 36 6.33 10.54 -10.74
N MET A 37 5.33 11.15 -10.10
CA MET A 37 4.24 11.84 -10.80
C MET A 37 4.19 13.32 -10.42
N PRO A 38 3.76 14.20 -11.34
CA PRO A 38 3.43 15.58 -11.00
C PRO A 38 2.16 15.62 -10.14
N LEU A 39 2.04 16.67 -9.33
CA LEU A 39 0.74 17.00 -8.76
C LEU A 39 -0.15 17.54 -9.87
N LEU A 40 -1.32 16.93 -10.07
CA LEU A 40 -2.28 17.35 -11.08
C LEU A 40 -2.97 18.67 -10.67
N GLU A 41 -3.75 19.24 -11.59
CA GLU A 41 -4.44 20.51 -11.38
C GLU A 41 -5.97 20.35 -11.42
N GLY A 42 -6.68 21.37 -10.91
CA GLY A 42 -8.14 21.42 -10.92
C GLY A 42 -8.80 20.18 -10.31
N LEU A 43 -9.80 19.64 -11.01
CA LEU A 43 -10.52 18.44 -10.56
C LEU A 43 -9.61 17.21 -10.48
N ALA A 44 -8.64 17.08 -11.40
CA ALA A 44 -7.72 15.95 -11.41
C ALA A 44 -6.84 15.91 -10.15
N ARG A 45 -6.50 17.08 -9.57
CA ARG A 45 -5.84 17.15 -8.25
C ARG A 45 -6.68 16.53 -7.16
N SER A 46 -7.99 16.84 -7.14
CA SER A 46 -8.92 16.29 -6.16
C SER A 46 -9.02 14.78 -6.26
N THR A 47 -9.14 14.26 -7.49
CA THR A 47 -9.17 12.81 -7.75
C THR A 47 -7.86 12.16 -7.32
N GLN A 48 -6.72 12.72 -7.69
CA GLN A 48 -5.41 12.19 -7.35
C GLN A 48 -5.18 12.12 -5.83
N ILE A 49 -5.45 13.22 -5.10
CA ILE A 49 -5.30 13.24 -3.64
C ILE A 49 -6.30 12.28 -2.99
N GLY A 50 -7.57 12.32 -3.40
CA GLY A 50 -8.62 11.47 -2.85
C GLY A 50 -8.31 9.98 -3.02
N ASP A 51 -8.02 9.55 -4.24
CA ASP A 51 -7.83 8.13 -4.56
C ASP A 51 -6.54 7.57 -3.94
N ILE A 52 -5.43 8.32 -4.02
CA ILE A 52 -4.14 7.83 -3.51
C ILE A 52 -4.11 7.87 -1.98
N SER A 53 -4.65 8.91 -1.35
CA SER A 53 -4.75 8.91 0.12
C SER A 53 -5.68 7.79 0.62
N ALA A 54 -6.85 7.60 0.00
CA ALA A 54 -7.78 6.54 0.36
C ALA A 54 -7.15 5.14 0.20
N PHE A 55 -6.35 4.93 -0.85
CA PHE A 55 -5.58 3.70 -1.04
C PHE A 55 -4.67 3.41 0.17
N PHE A 56 -3.84 4.37 0.58
CA PHE A 56 -2.93 4.19 1.71
C PHE A 56 -3.65 4.09 3.06
N PHE A 57 -4.63 4.96 3.34
CA PHE A 57 -5.44 4.89 4.56
C PHE A 57 -6.21 3.57 4.66
N GLY A 58 -6.78 3.09 3.55
CA GLY A 58 -7.51 1.83 3.48
C GLY A 58 -6.63 0.64 3.81
N ILE A 59 -5.44 0.54 3.21
CA ILE A 59 -4.46 -0.51 3.52
C ILE A 59 -4.03 -0.43 4.98
N ALA A 60 -3.71 0.76 5.50
CA ALA A 60 -3.33 0.92 6.89
C ALA A 60 -4.44 0.46 7.85
N ALA A 61 -5.70 0.83 7.57
CA ALA A 61 -6.85 0.38 8.34
C ALA A 61 -7.00 -1.14 8.30
N MET A 62 -6.87 -1.78 7.14
CA MET A 62 -6.92 -3.23 7.00
C MET A 62 -5.81 -3.93 7.80
N LEU A 63 -4.57 -3.42 7.76
CA LEU A 63 -3.47 -3.95 8.56
C LEU A 63 -3.76 -3.86 10.06
N MET A 64 -4.23 -2.70 10.53
CA MET A 64 -4.59 -2.48 11.94
C MET A 64 -5.75 -3.38 12.38
N LEU A 65 -6.81 -3.47 11.57
CA LEU A 65 -7.96 -4.34 11.84
C LEU A 65 -7.55 -5.81 11.88
N GLY A 66 -6.68 -6.26 10.97
CA GLY A 66 -6.16 -7.63 10.97
C GLY A 66 -5.34 -7.96 12.22
N LEU A 67 -4.61 -6.98 12.77
CA LEU A 67 -3.85 -7.13 14.01
C LEU A 67 -4.72 -7.09 15.25
N GLN A 68 -5.69 -6.17 15.32
CA GLN A 68 -6.58 -5.99 16.48
C GLN A 68 -7.61 -7.11 16.60
N THR A 69 -8.22 -7.51 15.47
CA THR A 69 -9.27 -8.54 15.47
C THR A 69 -8.73 -9.97 15.40
N GLY A 70 -7.44 -10.14 15.09
CA GLY A 70 -6.84 -11.44 14.83
C GLY A 70 -7.29 -12.09 13.52
N ARG A 71 -8.13 -11.44 12.71
CA ARG A 71 -8.66 -12.01 11.45
C ARG A 71 -7.73 -11.75 10.28
N ASP A 72 -7.18 -12.81 9.69
CA ASP A 72 -6.25 -12.70 8.56
C ASP A 72 -6.92 -12.21 7.26
N SER A 73 -8.25 -12.29 7.14
CA SER A 73 -8.98 -11.75 5.99
C SER A 73 -8.64 -10.28 5.73
N TRP A 74 -8.45 -9.49 6.79
CA TRP A 74 -8.03 -8.10 6.67
C TRP A 74 -6.58 -7.95 6.20
N LEU A 75 -5.67 -8.82 6.65
CA LEU A 75 -4.28 -8.81 6.17
C LEU A 75 -4.20 -9.24 4.70
N HIS A 76 -4.98 -10.24 4.29
CA HIS A 76 -5.07 -10.63 2.89
C HIS A 76 -5.66 -9.49 2.04
N ALA A 77 -6.69 -8.79 2.53
CA ALA A 77 -7.24 -7.62 1.85
C ALA A 77 -6.17 -6.54 1.62
N ALA A 78 -5.38 -6.21 2.65
CA ALA A 78 -4.25 -5.27 2.51
C ALA A 78 -3.24 -5.73 1.46
N ALA A 79 -2.88 -7.02 1.44
CA ALA A 79 -1.97 -7.58 0.44
C ALA A 79 -2.55 -7.53 -0.98
N ILE A 80 -3.87 -7.73 -1.14
CA ILE A 80 -4.57 -7.66 -2.42
C ILE A 80 -4.44 -6.26 -3.02
N PHE A 81 -4.55 -5.18 -2.23
CA PHE A 81 -4.41 -3.82 -2.76
C PHE A 81 -3.03 -3.55 -3.36
N PHE A 82 -1.94 -3.96 -2.68
CA PHE A 82 -0.60 -3.85 -3.25
C PHE A 82 -0.43 -4.74 -4.49
N GLY A 83 -0.91 -5.98 -4.45
CA GLY A 83 -0.85 -6.88 -5.61
C GLY A 83 -1.63 -6.33 -6.81
N LEU A 84 -2.81 -5.77 -6.59
CA LEU A 84 -3.61 -5.13 -7.64
C LEU A 84 -2.93 -3.88 -8.18
N ALA A 85 -2.28 -3.06 -7.36
CA ALA A 85 -1.52 -1.90 -7.83
C ALA A 85 -0.40 -2.31 -8.80
N ALA A 86 0.33 -3.39 -8.48
CA ALA A 86 1.37 -3.94 -9.35
C ALA A 86 0.81 -4.45 -10.68
N ILE A 87 -0.33 -5.16 -10.64
CA ILE A 87 -1.01 -5.66 -11.84
C ILE A 87 -1.51 -4.49 -12.68
N MET A 88 -2.23 -3.52 -12.10
CA MET A 88 -2.79 -2.38 -12.82
C MET A 88 -1.69 -1.51 -13.43
N ARG A 89 -0.55 -1.32 -12.76
CA ARG A 89 0.58 -0.58 -13.33
C ARG A 89 1.23 -1.33 -14.50
N THR A 90 1.31 -2.65 -14.42
CA THR A 90 1.77 -3.49 -15.54
C THR A 90 0.82 -3.39 -16.73
N LEU A 91 -0.49 -3.44 -16.49
CA LEU A 91 -1.51 -3.27 -17.52
C LEU A 91 -1.49 -1.87 -18.14
N ALA A 92 -1.26 -0.82 -17.36
CA ALA A 92 -1.11 0.54 -17.87
C ALA A 92 0.05 0.67 -18.86
N TRP A 93 1.20 0.04 -18.55
CA TRP A 93 2.33 -0.03 -19.49
C TRP A 93 2.00 -0.85 -20.74
N LEU A 94 1.33 -2.00 -20.59
CA LEU A 94 0.99 -2.88 -21.72
C LEU A 94 -0.09 -2.31 -22.66
N LEU A 95 -1.06 -1.56 -22.12
CA LEU A 95 -2.30 -1.24 -22.82
C LEU A 95 -2.51 0.26 -23.10
N HIS A 96 -1.79 1.15 -22.40
CA HIS A 96 -2.07 2.59 -22.42
C HIS A 96 -0.81 3.45 -22.61
N ASP A 97 0.27 2.88 -23.13
CA ASP A 97 1.53 3.59 -23.45
C ASP A 97 2.15 4.33 -22.23
N ALA A 98 1.90 3.82 -21.03
CA ALA A 98 2.45 4.37 -19.80
C ALA A 98 3.90 3.91 -19.59
N THR A 99 4.74 4.71 -18.94
CA THR A 99 6.12 4.31 -18.61
C THR A 99 6.15 3.08 -17.70
N PHE A 100 7.02 2.10 -18.02
CA PHE A 100 7.21 0.94 -17.15
C PHE A 100 7.81 1.33 -15.81
N ALA A 101 7.03 1.18 -14.74
CA ALA A 101 7.42 1.58 -13.39
C ALA A 101 7.90 0.39 -12.56
N GLY A 102 8.92 -0.30 -13.07
CA GLY A 102 9.54 -1.48 -12.45
C GLY A 102 9.88 -1.34 -10.96
N PRO A 103 10.50 -0.23 -10.51
CA PRO A 103 10.81 -0.04 -9.09
C PRO A 103 9.56 -0.03 -8.18
N LEU A 104 8.49 0.64 -8.60
CA LEU A 104 7.24 0.70 -7.83
C LEU A 104 6.54 -0.66 -7.79
N ILE A 105 6.48 -1.35 -8.94
CA ILE A 105 5.92 -2.70 -9.06
C ILE A 105 6.66 -3.68 -8.13
N ALA A 106 7.99 -3.62 -8.10
CA ALA A 106 8.80 -4.48 -7.23
C ALA A 106 8.50 -4.24 -5.74
N VAL A 107 8.37 -2.99 -5.32
CA VAL A 107 8.00 -2.63 -3.94
C VAL A 107 6.62 -3.17 -3.59
N GLU A 108 5.63 -2.99 -4.46
CA GLU A 108 4.26 -3.46 -4.22
C GLU A 108 4.18 -4.98 -4.09
N VAL A 109 4.85 -5.73 -4.98
CA VAL A 109 4.95 -7.18 -4.89
C VAL A 109 5.63 -7.60 -3.58
N ALA A 110 6.73 -6.95 -3.21
CA ALA A 110 7.42 -7.23 -1.97
C ALA A 110 6.52 -6.97 -0.74
N LEU A 111 5.80 -5.85 -0.70
CA LEU A 111 4.88 -5.52 0.39
C LEU A 111 3.73 -6.52 0.48
N ALA A 112 3.12 -6.89 -0.65
CA ALA A 112 2.09 -7.92 -0.68
C ALA A 112 2.60 -9.25 -0.10
N LEU A 113 3.77 -9.71 -0.54
CA LEU A 113 4.39 -10.94 -0.06
C LEU A 113 4.76 -10.87 1.43
N ILE A 114 5.32 -9.75 1.90
CA ILE A 114 5.66 -9.54 3.31
C ILE A 114 4.41 -9.66 4.19
N ILE A 115 3.29 -9.05 3.78
CA ILE A 115 2.03 -9.13 4.52
C ILE A 115 1.54 -10.58 4.58
N LEU A 116 1.52 -11.29 3.44
CA LEU A 116 1.07 -12.69 3.36
C LEU A 116 1.94 -13.63 4.22
N LEU A 117 3.26 -13.47 4.15
CA LEU A 117 4.22 -14.25 4.92
C LEU A 117 4.08 -13.95 6.43
N ALA A 118 3.97 -12.69 6.82
CA ALA A 118 3.78 -12.30 8.21
C ALA A 118 2.45 -12.83 8.77
N ALA A 119 1.37 -12.80 7.99
CA ALA A 119 0.08 -13.38 8.36
C ALA A 119 0.17 -14.91 8.57
N LYS A 120 0.92 -15.62 7.70
CA LYS A 120 1.18 -17.05 7.86
C LYS A 120 2.02 -17.36 9.11
N MET A 121 3.10 -16.61 9.34
CA MET A 121 4.00 -16.79 10.49
C MET A 121 3.32 -16.48 11.82
N ARG A 122 2.34 -15.56 11.84
CA ARG A 122 1.53 -15.27 13.02
C ARG A 122 0.63 -16.44 13.42
N ARG A 123 0.11 -17.20 12.45
CA ARG A 123 -0.79 -18.36 12.69
C ARG A 123 -0.07 -19.61 13.16
N ALA A 124 1.20 -19.77 12.79
CA ALA A 124 1.99 -20.97 13.08
C ALA A 124 2.58 -21.03 14.50
N ALA A 125 2.21 -20.11 15.39
CA ALA A 125 2.77 -19.92 16.72
C ALA A 125 1.68 -19.63 17.74
#